data_AF-A0A8H8MVQ2-F1
#
_entry.id   AF-A0A8H8MVQ2-F1
#
_cell.length_a   1.000
_cell.length_b   1.000
_cell.length_c   1.000
_cell.angle_alpha   90.00
_cell.angle_beta   90.00
_cell.angle_gamma   90.00
#
_symmetry.space_group_name_H-M   'P 1'
#
loop_
_entity.id
_entity.type
_entity.pdbx_description
1 polymer ?
#
loop_
_entity_poly.entity_id
_entity_poly.type
_entity_poly.pdbx_seq_one_letter_code
_entity_poly.pdbx_strand_id
1 'polypeptide(L)'
;MTTPPSFFPTPAIDHAVAGLTAGTVAVLCVQPLDLLRIQFQIATSSPVSRNPLVTIWSSLNKIKAEHGVRGLYRGVGTNVVGNAASWGMYFWLYAAIKRHVFDAPDPRAPAAPMTNLIASAEASVITALATNPIWVVKVRMFTTRPGQPGAYRGLWDGLSSIYRIEGWGGLYRGTSLALLSVSNGAIQFVAYEELKRVCFEQKRKRAALVDTKYIPGDDRLSNTTYTIISAAAKLIAMTSTYPLQVVRSRMQNNATTHLYPNIPACITRTWREEGPRFTLDPVPEPNYPQSTIRTTPSPTPKPIAHTRLNKNPARLRPLDFAERNGYIRGIVKEIIHDSGRGAPLARVVFRDPYRYKLRNETFIATEGLHTGAFVYCGKKAALNVGNVLPLSQMPEGTIVCNVEEHVGDRGALARTSGNYATVIGHSPEDNKTRIRLPSGAKKTVASNARASIGIVAGGGRIDKPLLKAGRAYHKFKAKRYNWPRTRGVAMNPVDHPHGGGNHQHIGKASTIARSAVPGQKVGLIAARRTGLLRGTVKTKDA
;
A
#
# COMPACT_ATOMS: atom_id res chain seq x y z
N MET A 1 -1.06 4.09 -63.92
CA MET A 1 -0.40 3.04 -63.11
C MET A 1 -1.40 1.92 -62.94
N THR A 2 -1.16 0.77 -63.57
CA THR A 2 -1.97 -0.44 -63.39
C THR A 2 -1.82 -0.91 -61.95
N THR A 3 -2.93 -1.11 -61.24
CA THR A 3 -2.91 -1.67 -59.89
C THR A 3 -2.30 -3.06 -59.94
N PRO A 4 -1.33 -3.39 -59.06
CA PRO A 4 -0.74 -4.73 -59.04
C PRO A 4 -1.83 -5.79 -58.82
N PRO A 5 -1.66 -7.01 -59.39
CA PRO A 5 -2.64 -8.08 -59.21
C PRO A 5 -2.81 -8.41 -57.72
N SER A 6 -4.06 -8.51 -57.28
CA SER A 6 -4.37 -8.84 -55.88
C SER A 6 -4.05 -10.31 -55.59
N PHE A 7 -3.55 -10.58 -54.38
CA PHE A 7 -3.21 -11.93 -53.93
C PHE A 7 -4.47 -12.75 -53.56
N PHE A 8 -5.54 -12.07 -53.14
CA PHE A 8 -6.87 -12.60 -52.84
C PHE A 8 -7.93 -12.09 -53.84
N PRO A 9 -9.19 -12.62 -53.80
CA PRO A 9 -10.23 -12.32 -54.80
C PRO A 9 -10.62 -10.84 -54.91
N THR A 10 -10.33 -10.03 -53.89
CA THR A 10 -10.54 -8.58 -53.96
C THR A 10 -9.38 -7.83 -53.28
N PRO A 11 -8.98 -6.65 -53.80
CA PRO A 11 -7.99 -5.78 -53.15
C PRO A 11 -8.34 -5.40 -51.70
N ALA A 12 -9.63 -5.40 -51.35
CA ALA A 12 -10.09 -5.17 -49.98
C ALA A 12 -9.65 -6.29 -49.02
N ILE A 13 -9.64 -7.53 -49.48
CA ILE A 13 -9.17 -8.69 -48.68
C ILE A 13 -7.65 -8.62 -48.52
N ASP A 14 -6.91 -8.26 -49.58
CA ASP A 14 -5.46 -8.05 -49.48
C ASP A 14 -5.11 -7.01 -48.42
N HIS A 15 -5.77 -5.84 -48.44
CA HIS A 15 -5.56 -4.80 -47.45
C HIS A 15 -5.98 -5.23 -46.04
N ALA A 16 -7.06 -6.01 -45.91
CA ALA A 16 -7.51 -6.54 -44.62
C ALA A 16 -6.52 -7.55 -44.03
N VAL A 17 -6.01 -8.48 -44.84
CA VAL A 17 -5.02 -9.49 -44.43
C VAL A 17 -3.68 -8.82 -44.12
N ALA A 18 -3.22 -7.86 -44.93
CA ALA A 18 -2.02 -7.08 -44.67
C ALA A 18 -2.16 -6.26 -43.37
N GLY A 19 -3.32 -5.64 -43.14
CA GLY A 19 -3.60 -4.89 -41.91
C GLY A 19 -3.65 -5.77 -40.67
N LEU A 20 -4.29 -6.94 -40.76
CA LEU A 20 -4.40 -7.88 -39.64
C LEU A 20 -3.05 -8.53 -39.31
N THR A 21 -2.28 -8.95 -40.31
CA THR A 21 -0.94 -9.50 -40.11
C THR A 21 0.01 -8.47 -39.51
N ALA A 22 0.06 -7.25 -40.06
CA ALA A 22 0.85 -6.15 -39.51
C ALA A 22 0.44 -5.82 -38.06
N GLY A 23 -0.86 -5.74 -37.78
CA GLY A 23 -1.37 -5.49 -36.43
C GLY A 23 -1.00 -6.60 -35.44
N THR A 24 -1.07 -7.86 -35.85
CA THR A 24 -0.72 -9.00 -35.01
C THR A 24 0.78 -9.02 -34.70
N VAL A 25 1.63 -8.77 -35.70
CA VAL A 25 3.08 -8.66 -35.52
C VAL A 25 3.42 -7.48 -34.59
N ALA A 26 2.79 -6.32 -34.77
CA ALA A 26 2.99 -5.17 -33.89
C ALA A 26 2.61 -5.48 -32.43
N VAL A 27 1.48 -6.15 -32.20
CA VAL A 27 1.06 -6.59 -30.86
C VAL A 27 2.09 -7.57 -30.28
N LEU A 28 2.57 -8.55 -31.04
CA LEU A 28 3.56 -9.53 -30.57
C LEU A 28 4.89 -8.87 -30.17
N CYS A 29 5.33 -7.87 -30.93
CA CYS A 29 6.56 -7.12 -30.61
C CYS A 29 6.42 -6.27 -29.34
N VAL A 30 5.26 -5.63 -29.15
CA VAL A 30 5.05 -4.65 -28.06
C VAL A 30 4.44 -5.29 -26.80
N GLN A 31 3.92 -6.52 -26.88
CA GLN A 31 3.23 -7.22 -25.79
C GLN A 31 3.95 -7.18 -24.44
N PRO A 32 5.28 -7.43 -24.34
CA PRO A 32 5.98 -7.38 -23.06
C PRO A 32 5.94 -5.99 -22.40
N LEU A 33 6.02 -4.92 -23.20
CA LEU A 33 5.97 -3.54 -22.73
C LEU A 33 4.53 -3.12 -22.38
N ASP A 34 3.54 -3.58 -23.14
CA ASP A 34 2.13 -3.33 -22.88
C ASP A 34 1.66 -4.00 -21.58
N LEU A 35 2.15 -5.22 -21.32
CA LEU A 35 1.95 -5.92 -20.04
C LEU A 35 2.52 -5.11 -18.87
N LEU A 36 3.77 -4.66 -18.98
CA LEU A 36 4.41 -3.85 -17.93
C LEU A 36 3.71 -2.51 -17.72
N ARG A 37 3.28 -1.83 -18.80
CA ARG A 37 2.54 -0.56 -18.71
C ARG A 37 1.32 -0.70 -17.82
N ILE A 38 0.49 -1.72 -18.05
CA ILE A 38 -0.74 -1.94 -17.25
C ILE A 38 -0.39 -2.28 -15.80
N GLN A 39 0.65 -3.09 -15.57
CA GLN A 39 1.09 -3.42 -14.22
C GLN A 39 1.57 -2.18 -13.46
N PHE A 40 2.34 -1.31 -14.09
CA PHE A 40 2.84 -0.06 -13.49
C PHE A 40 1.73 0.95 -13.22
N GLN A 41 0.72 1.08 -14.10
CA GLN A 41 -0.41 1.98 -13.86
C GLN A 41 -1.25 1.58 -12.63
N ILE A 42 -1.26 0.28 -12.29
CA ILE A 42 -2.06 -0.27 -11.19
C ILE A 42 -1.25 -0.36 -9.89
N ALA A 43 0.07 -0.37 -9.98
CA ALA A 43 0.94 -0.50 -8.82
C ALA A 43 0.89 0.76 -7.94
N THR A 44 0.99 0.54 -6.62
CA THR A 44 0.84 1.58 -5.57
C THR A 44 2.12 1.76 -4.72
N SER A 45 3.25 1.16 -5.12
CA SER A 45 4.50 1.13 -4.33
C SER A 45 5.55 2.15 -4.81
N SER A 46 6.76 2.19 -4.22
CA SER A 46 7.86 3.11 -4.61
C SER A 46 9.02 2.41 -5.33
N PRO A 47 9.78 3.10 -6.22
CA PRO A 47 10.59 2.42 -7.23
C PRO A 47 11.86 1.80 -6.68
N VAL A 48 12.26 0.67 -7.27
CA VAL A 48 13.51 -0.04 -6.93
C VAL A 48 14.74 0.81 -7.27
N SER A 49 14.65 1.64 -8.31
CA SER A 49 15.71 2.56 -8.73
C SER A 49 15.12 3.86 -9.29
N ARG A 50 15.85 4.96 -9.14
CA ARG A 50 15.49 6.29 -9.69
C ARG A 50 15.55 6.33 -11.22
N ASN A 51 16.19 5.35 -11.86
CA ASN A 51 16.30 5.24 -13.32
C ASN A 51 15.14 4.43 -13.93
N PRO A 52 14.28 5.03 -14.78
CA PRO A 52 13.14 4.35 -15.41
C PRO A 52 13.53 3.13 -16.25
N LEU A 53 14.59 3.24 -17.04
CA LEU A 53 15.05 2.17 -17.94
C LEU A 53 15.52 0.94 -17.17
N VAL A 54 16.23 1.15 -16.05
CA VAL A 54 16.67 0.07 -15.16
C VAL A 54 15.47 -0.63 -14.53
N THR A 55 14.43 0.12 -14.15
CA THR A 55 13.19 -0.42 -13.59
C THR A 55 12.43 -1.28 -14.62
N ILE A 56 12.34 -0.83 -15.87
CA ILE A 56 11.72 -1.60 -16.95
C ILE A 56 12.50 -2.89 -17.21
N TRP A 57 13.82 -2.80 -17.38
CA TRP A 57 14.66 -3.96 -17.71
C TRP A 57 14.70 -5.00 -16.59
N SER A 58 14.83 -4.55 -15.34
CA SER A 58 14.76 -5.44 -14.16
C SER A 58 13.40 -6.12 -14.02
N SER A 59 12.30 -5.41 -14.30
CA SER A 59 10.95 -5.98 -14.26
C SER A 59 10.73 -7.04 -15.35
N LEU A 60 11.20 -6.80 -16.57
CA LEU A 60 11.15 -7.80 -17.66
C LEU A 60 11.96 -9.06 -17.31
N ASN A 61 13.18 -8.89 -16.81
CA ASN A 61 14.03 -10.02 -16.43
C ASN A 61 13.46 -10.80 -15.25
N LYS A 62 12.83 -10.13 -14.30
CA LYS A 62 12.15 -10.77 -13.17
C LYS A 62 10.98 -11.63 -13.64
N ILE A 63 10.12 -11.12 -14.54
CA ILE A 63 9.01 -11.90 -15.11
C ILE A 63 9.55 -13.11 -15.89
N LYS A 64 10.63 -12.91 -16.67
CA LYS A 64 11.29 -14.00 -17.39
C LYS A 64 11.86 -15.06 -16.44
N ALA A 65 12.44 -14.66 -15.32
CA ALA A 65 13.00 -15.57 -14.32
C ALA A 65 11.91 -16.35 -13.55
N GLU A 66 10.79 -15.71 -13.20
CA GLU A 66 9.72 -16.32 -12.41
C GLU A 66 8.75 -17.18 -13.25
N HIS A 67 8.49 -16.80 -14.50
CA HIS A 67 7.41 -17.37 -15.32
C HIS A 67 7.85 -17.78 -16.74
N GLY A 68 9.14 -17.64 -17.05
CA GLY A 68 9.67 -17.87 -18.38
C GLY A 68 9.15 -16.86 -19.41
N VAL A 69 9.49 -17.10 -20.67
CA VAL A 69 9.08 -16.23 -21.78
C VAL A 69 7.56 -16.22 -21.97
N ARG A 70 6.86 -17.32 -21.64
CA ARG A 70 5.40 -17.39 -21.71
C ARG A 70 4.69 -16.40 -20.79
N GLY A 71 5.32 -16.01 -19.67
CA GLY A 71 4.78 -14.99 -18.76
C GLY A 71 4.70 -13.60 -19.40
N LEU A 72 5.70 -13.23 -20.22
CA LEU A 72 5.75 -11.93 -20.93
C LEU A 72 4.67 -11.80 -22.01
N TYR A 73 4.17 -12.92 -22.53
CA TYR A 73 3.13 -12.99 -23.57
C TYR A 73 1.74 -13.32 -23.01
N ARG A 74 1.55 -13.21 -21.69
CA ARG A 74 0.26 -13.48 -21.05
C ARG A 74 -0.81 -12.51 -21.57
N GLY A 75 -1.95 -13.07 -21.98
CA GLY A 75 -3.09 -12.29 -22.49
C GLY A 75 -2.92 -11.78 -23.93
N VAL A 76 -1.91 -12.27 -24.67
CA VAL A 76 -1.69 -11.89 -26.07
C VAL A 76 -2.92 -12.15 -26.95
N GLY A 77 -3.61 -13.29 -26.78
CA GLY A 77 -4.82 -13.60 -27.54
C GLY A 77 -5.93 -12.58 -27.33
N THR A 78 -6.14 -12.15 -26.08
CA THR A 78 -7.10 -11.09 -25.74
C THR A 78 -6.69 -9.75 -26.34
N ASN A 79 -5.39 -9.45 -26.41
CA ASN A 79 -4.88 -8.22 -27.00
C ASN A 79 -5.06 -8.20 -28.54
N VAL A 80 -4.77 -9.31 -29.21
CA VAL A 80 -4.95 -9.44 -30.67
C VAL A 80 -6.43 -9.31 -31.04
N VAL A 81 -7.32 -10.05 -30.36
CA VAL A 81 -8.77 -9.98 -30.60
C VAL A 81 -9.30 -8.58 -30.28
N GLY A 82 -8.87 -7.97 -29.18
CA GLY A 82 -9.30 -6.61 -28.80
C GLY A 82 -8.89 -5.54 -29.82
N ASN A 83 -7.66 -5.60 -30.34
CA ASN A 83 -7.20 -4.66 -31.36
C ASN A 83 -7.91 -4.88 -32.70
N ALA A 84 -8.05 -6.14 -33.14
CA ALA A 84 -8.74 -6.47 -34.38
C ALA A 84 -10.21 -6.03 -34.33
N ALA A 85 -10.91 -6.32 -33.23
CA ALA A 85 -12.29 -5.90 -33.02
C ALA A 85 -12.43 -4.37 -32.98
N SER A 86 -11.51 -3.68 -32.28
CA SER A 86 -11.56 -2.22 -32.16
C SER A 86 -11.35 -1.52 -33.51
N TRP A 87 -10.30 -1.87 -34.26
CA TRP A 87 -10.03 -1.23 -35.55
C TRP A 87 -11.05 -1.63 -36.63
N GLY A 88 -11.44 -2.91 -36.68
CA GLY A 88 -12.45 -3.38 -37.62
C GLY A 88 -13.79 -2.69 -37.40
N MET A 89 -14.26 -2.63 -36.15
CA MET A 89 -15.50 -1.95 -35.81
C MET A 89 -15.41 -0.44 -36.02
N TYR A 90 -14.29 0.20 -35.68
CA TYR A 90 -14.07 1.62 -35.93
C TYR A 90 -14.20 1.96 -37.41
N PHE A 91 -13.48 1.27 -38.31
CA PHE A 91 -13.53 1.58 -39.74
C PHE A 91 -14.89 1.26 -40.36
N TRP A 92 -15.52 0.17 -39.92
CA TRP A 92 -16.88 -0.18 -40.36
C TRP A 92 -17.89 0.89 -39.94
N LEU A 93 -17.90 1.29 -38.67
CA LEU A 93 -18.79 2.34 -38.16
C LEU A 93 -18.48 3.71 -38.78
N TYR A 94 -17.21 4.05 -38.95
CA TYR A 94 -16.81 5.30 -39.58
C TYR A 94 -17.30 5.39 -41.03
N ALA A 95 -17.17 4.30 -41.80
CA ALA A 95 -17.70 4.23 -43.17
C ALA A 95 -19.23 4.29 -43.19
N ALA A 96 -19.90 3.59 -42.27
CA ALA A 96 -21.36 3.61 -42.14
C ALA A 96 -21.88 5.01 -41.77
N ILE A 97 -21.29 5.67 -40.77
CA ILE A 97 -21.68 7.02 -40.33
C ILE A 97 -21.46 8.02 -41.47
N LYS A 98 -20.33 7.97 -42.17
CA LYS A 98 -20.10 8.83 -43.34
C LYS A 98 -21.13 8.65 -44.45
N ARG A 99 -21.54 7.41 -44.69
CA ARG A 99 -22.53 7.08 -45.72
C ARG A 99 -23.95 7.51 -45.34
N HIS A 100 -24.32 7.34 -44.06
CA HIS A 100 -25.71 7.54 -43.60
C HIS A 100 -25.99 8.93 -43.02
N VAL A 101 -24.99 9.61 -42.44
CA VAL A 101 -25.18 10.90 -41.75
C VAL A 101 -24.73 12.07 -42.63
N PHE A 102 -23.78 11.86 -43.53
CA PHE A 102 -23.18 12.93 -44.33
C PHE A 102 -23.39 12.74 -45.85
N ASP A 103 -24.21 11.77 -46.26
CA ASP A 103 -24.54 11.43 -47.66
C ASP A 103 -23.30 11.42 -48.59
N ALA A 104 -22.16 10.98 -48.06
CA ALA A 104 -20.91 10.94 -48.82
C ALA A 104 -20.93 9.74 -49.79
N PRO A 105 -20.89 9.93 -51.13
CA PRO A 105 -20.93 8.84 -52.10
C PRO A 105 -19.69 7.93 -52.02
N ASP A 106 -18.55 8.51 -51.63
CA ASP A 106 -17.31 7.79 -51.34
C ASP A 106 -16.80 8.15 -49.93
N PRO A 107 -16.75 7.19 -48.99
CA PRO A 107 -16.18 7.38 -47.65
C PRO A 107 -14.71 7.84 -47.64
N ARG A 108 -13.99 7.66 -48.76
CA ARG A 108 -12.59 8.06 -48.96
C ARG A 108 -12.44 9.50 -49.46
N ALA A 109 -13.53 10.15 -49.87
CA ALA A 109 -13.47 11.53 -50.35
C ALA A 109 -13.09 12.50 -49.22
N PRO A 110 -12.30 13.55 -49.52
CA PRO A 110 -11.91 14.57 -48.54
C PRO A 110 -13.13 15.42 -48.16
N ALA A 111 -13.71 15.15 -46.98
CA ALA A 111 -14.73 16.01 -46.35
C ALA A 111 -14.09 17.10 -45.47
N ALA A 112 -14.88 18.10 -45.08
CA ALA A 112 -14.45 19.14 -44.15
C ALA A 112 -13.84 18.54 -42.87
N PRO A 113 -12.73 19.09 -42.33
CA PRO A 113 -12.04 18.52 -41.17
C PRO A 113 -12.95 18.27 -39.96
N MET A 114 -13.92 19.17 -39.72
CA MET A 114 -14.86 19.05 -38.60
C MET A 114 -15.84 17.89 -38.79
N THR A 115 -16.30 17.65 -40.01
CA THR A 115 -17.18 16.51 -40.35
C THR A 115 -16.49 15.17 -40.09
N ASN A 116 -15.22 15.05 -40.50
CA ASN A 116 -14.43 13.85 -40.22
C ASN A 116 -14.18 13.67 -38.72
N LEU A 117 -14.03 14.77 -37.97
CA LEU A 117 -13.84 14.73 -36.51
C LEU A 117 -15.10 14.25 -35.78
N ILE A 118 -16.28 14.72 -36.19
CA ILE A 118 -17.56 14.29 -35.60
C ILE A 118 -17.83 12.81 -35.94
N ALA A 119 -17.68 12.43 -37.22
CA ALA A 119 -17.87 11.04 -37.65
C ALA A 119 -16.91 10.06 -36.94
N SER A 120 -15.65 10.47 -36.75
CA SER A 120 -14.67 9.64 -36.03
C SER A 120 -14.93 9.59 -34.52
N ALA A 121 -15.45 10.67 -33.91
CA ALA A 121 -15.83 10.69 -32.50
C ALA A 121 -17.01 9.76 -32.21
N GLU A 122 -18.07 9.81 -33.02
CA GLU A 122 -19.25 8.93 -32.89
C GLU A 122 -18.89 7.45 -33.09
N ALA A 123 -18.12 7.15 -34.15
CA ALA A 123 -17.62 5.80 -34.39
C ALA A 123 -16.79 5.28 -33.19
N SER A 124 -15.98 6.15 -32.59
CA SER A 124 -15.14 5.81 -31.44
C SER A 124 -15.95 5.54 -30.17
N VAL A 125 -17.03 6.29 -29.94
CA VAL A 125 -17.93 6.07 -28.78
C VAL A 125 -18.62 4.71 -28.88
N ILE A 126 -19.19 4.39 -30.03
CA ILE A 126 -19.88 3.10 -30.24
C ILE A 126 -18.88 1.95 -30.16
N THR A 127 -17.71 2.09 -30.79
CA THR A 127 -16.63 1.09 -30.71
C THR A 127 -16.16 0.90 -29.27
N ALA A 128 -16.01 1.98 -28.49
CA ALA A 128 -15.58 1.91 -27.09
C ALA A 128 -16.60 1.15 -26.24
N LEU A 129 -17.90 1.37 -26.43
CA LEU A 129 -18.96 0.64 -25.73
C LEU A 129 -18.94 -0.86 -26.07
N ALA A 130 -18.83 -1.20 -27.35
CA ALA A 130 -18.83 -2.60 -27.80
C ALA A 130 -17.58 -3.37 -27.34
N THR A 131 -16.40 -2.72 -27.35
CA THR A 131 -15.13 -3.39 -27.03
C THR A 131 -14.74 -3.33 -25.55
N ASN A 132 -15.43 -2.53 -24.73
CA ASN A 132 -15.07 -2.37 -23.31
C ASN A 132 -14.95 -3.69 -22.53
N PRO A 133 -15.84 -4.70 -22.72
CA PRO A 133 -15.69 -6.01 -22.06
C PRO A 133 -14.35 -6.70 -22.35
N ILE A 134 -13.84 -6.60 -23.59
CA ILE A 134 -12.56 -7.18 -23.99
C ILE A 134 -11.40 -6.47 -23.26
N TRP A 135 -11.47 -5.15 -23.15
CA TRP A 135 -10.48 -4.34 -22.44
C TRP A 135 -10.47 -4.62 -20.93
N VAL A 136 -11.63 -4.85 -20.30
CA VAL A 136 -11.70 -5.27 -18.89
C VAL A 136 -11.01 -6.61 -18.69
N VAL A 137 -11.28 -7.61 -19.55
CA VAL A 137 -10.61 -8.91 -19.47
C VAL A 137 -9.11 -8.77 -19.69
N LYS A 138 -8.67 -7.95 -20.65
CA LYS A 138 -7.24 -7.67 -20.89
C LYS A 138 -6.55 -7.16 -19.62
N VAL A 139 -7.10 -6.13 -18.98
CA VAL A 139 -6.50 -5.52 -17.78
C VAL A 139 -6.41 -6.55 -16.65
N ARG A 140 -7.46 -7.34 -16.44
CA ARG A 140 -7.46 -8.38 -15.40
C ARG A 140 -6.54 -9.56 -15.71
N MET A 141 -6.36 -9.91 -16.98
CA MET A 141 -5.41 -10.93 -17.40
C MET A 141 -3.96 -10.49 -17.19
N PHE A 142 -3.65 -9.20 -17.43
CA PHE A 142 -2.29 -8.66 -17.28
C PHE A 142 -1.88 -8.51 -15.80
N THR A 143 -2.85 -8.36 -14.90
CA THR A 143 -2.60 -8.22 -13.46
C THR A 143 -2.64 -9.53 -12.68
N THR A 144 -3.29 -10.57 -13.21
CA THR A 144 -3.33 -11.90 -12.59
C THR A 144 -2.15 -12.75 -13.03
N ARG A 145 -1.65 -13.64 -12.16
CA ARG A 145 -0.53 -14.53 -12.52
C ARG A 145 -1.02 -15.88 -13.08
N PRO A 146 -0.24 -16.55 -13.94
CA PRO A 146 -0.53 -17.92 -14.36
C PRO A 146 -0.61 -18.87 -13.15
N GLY A 147 -1.71 -19.61 -13.01
CA GLY A 147 -1.88 -20.62 -11.95
C GLY A 147 -2.38 -20.10 -10.59
N GLN A 148 -2.61 -18.79 -10.42
CA GLN A 148 -3.28 -18.28 -9.22
C GLN A 148 -4.78 -18.63 -9.20
N PRO A 149 -5.38 -18.92 -8.02
CA PRO A 149 -6.83 -19.07 -7.90
C PRO A 149 -7.53 -17.79 -8.39
N GLY A 150 -8.43 -17.92 -9.37
CA GLY A 150 -9.10 -16.77 -10.01
C GLY A 150 -8.35 -16.16 -11.21
N ALA A 151 -7.27 -16.78 -11.68
CA ALA A 151 -6.58 -16.38 -12.90
C ALA A 151 -7.33 -16.85 -14.16
N TYR A 152 -7.58 -15.94 -15.08
CA TYR A 152 -8.26 -16.25 -16.33
C TYR A 152 -7.33 -16.99 -17.31
N ARG A 153 -7.86 -18.02 -17.98
CA ARG A 153 -7.13 -18.82 -18.97
C ARG A 153 -7.05 -18.15 -20.34
N GLY A 154 -8.07 -17.35 -20.69
CA GLY A 154 -8.17 -16.68 -21.99
C GLY A 154 -9.34 -15.69 -22.02
N LEU A 155 -9.59 -15.09 -23.19
CA LEU A 155 -10.65 -14.09 -23.36
C LEU A 155 -12.04 -14.65 -23.00
N TRP A 156 -12.42 -15.81 -23.55
CA TRP A 156 -13.74 -16.41 -23.34
C TRP A 156 -13.99 -16.83 -21.89
N ASP A 157 -12.98 -17.45 -21.27
CA ASP A 157 -13.00 -17.79 -19.85
C ASP A 157 -13.11 -16.52 -18.98
N GLY A 158 -12.42 -15.45 -19.36
CA GLY A 158 -12.53 -14.13 -18.75
C GLY A 158 -13.93 -13.52 -18.83
N LEU A 159 -14.49 -13.44 -20.03
CA LEU A 159 -15.84 -12.89 -20.25
C LEU A 159 -16.90 -13.68 -19.48
N SER A 160 -16.88 -15.02 -19.59
CA SER A 160 -17.82 -15.91 -18.93
C SER A 160 -17.71 -15.83 -17.40
N SER A 161 -16.49 -15.86 -16.87
CA SER A 161 -16.25 -15.79 -15.43
C SER A 161 -16.67 -14.45 -14.83
N ILE A 162 -16.36 -13.33 -15.50
CA ILE A 162 -16.78 -12.00 -15.02
C ILE A 162 -18.30 -11.89 -15.07
N TYR A 163 -18.94 -12.35 -16.15
CA TYR A 163 -20.39 -12.34 -16.26
C TYR A 163 -21.06 -13.16 -15.15
N ARG A 164 -20.55 -14.36 -14.84
CA ARG A 164 -21.11 -15.22 -13.79
C ARG A 164 -20.92 -14.67 -12.38
N ILE A 165 -19.80 -14.01 -12.09
CA ILE A 165 -19.44 -13.55 -10.74
C ILE A 165 -19.95 -12.13 -10.47
N GLU A 166 -19.85 -11.22 -11.45
CA GLU A 166 -20.10 -9.78 -11.30
C GLU A 166 -21.25 -9.26 -12.19
N GLY A 167 -21.79 -10.11 -13.08
CA GLY A 167 -22.84 -9.72 -14.02
C GLY A 167 -22.38 -8.69 -15.07
N TRP A 168 -23.36 -8.04 -15.69
CA TRP A 168 -23.13 -6.99 -16.70
C TRP A 168 -22.34 -5.79 -16.15
N GLY A 169 -22.51 -5.46 -14.86
CA GLY A 169 -21.79 -4.36 -14.21
C GLY A 169 -20.27 -4.57 -14.17
N GLY A 170 -19.80 -5.82 -14.05
CA GLY A 170 -18.38 -6.15 -14.08
C GLY A 170 -17.73 -5.95 -15.45
N LEU A 171 -18.43 -6.36 -16.53
CA LEU A 171 -17.95 -6.25 -17.92
C LEU A 171 -17.87 -4.80 -18.41
N TYR A 172 -18.74 -3.92 -17.89
CA TYR A 172 -18.80 -2.51 -18.25
C TYR A 172 -18.13 -1.58 -17.22
N ARG A 173 -17.32 -2.13 -16.32
CA ARG A 173 -16.58 -1.33 -15.35
C ARG A 173 -15.58 -0.42 -16.06
N GLY A 174 -15.59 0.87 -15.70
CA GLY A 174 -14.72 1.89 -16.31
C GLY A 174 -15.19 2.44 -17.67
N THR A 175 -16.42 2.12 -18.11
CA THR A 175 -16.97 2.60 -19.40
C THR A 175 -17.02 4.13 -19.50
N SER A 176 -17.40 4.84 -18.44
CA SER A 176 -17.41 6.32 -18.44
C SER A 176 -16.01 6.90 -18.69
N LEU A 177 -14.97 6.30 -18.11
CA LEU A 177 -13.58 6.69 -18.36
C LEU A 177 -13.12 6.28 -19.76
N ALA A 178 -13.67 5.21 -20.32
CA ALA A 178 -13.44 4.81 -21.71
C ALA A 178 -14.01 5.84 -22.70
N LEU A 179 -15.20 6.36 -22.43
CA LEU A 179 -15.82 7.43 -23.23
C LEU A 179 -15.01 8.72 -23.16
N LEU A 180 -14.58 9.12 -21.96
CA LEU A 180 -13.69 10.29 -21.81
C LEU A 180 -12.34 10.09 -22.51
N SER A 181 -11.87 8.85 -22.66
CA SER A 181 -10.64 8.55 -23.39
C SER A 181 -10.75 8.79 -24.89
N VAL A 182 -11.95 8.89 -25.46
CA VAL A 182 -12.17 9.22 -26.89
C VAL A 182 -11.60 10.61 -27.23
N SER A 183 -11.58 11.53 -26.25
CA SER A 183 -10.94 12.84 -26.38
C SER A 183 -9.45 12.78 -26.75
N ASN A 184 -8.75 11.66 -26.48
CA ASN A 184 -7.35 11.47 -26.86
C ASN A 184 -7.14 11.66 -28.37
N GLY A 185 -8.05 11.13 -29.20
CA GLY A 185 -7.97 11.26 -30.65
C GLY A 185 -8.15 12.71 -31.12
N ALA A 186 -9.09 13.44 -30.51
CA ALA A 186 -9.32 14.85 -30.80
C ALA A 186 -8.10 15.71 -30.40
N ILE A 187 -7.53 15.48 -29.21
CA ILE A 187 -6.32 16.18 -28.76
C ILE A 187 -5.13 15.88 -29.68
N GLN A 188 -4.96 14.62 -30.10
CA GLN A 188 -3.92 14.24 -31.05
C GLN A 188 -4.09 14.94 -32.40
N PHE A 189 -5.31 15.03 -32.92
CA PHE A 189 -5.60 15.70 -34.18
C PHE A 189 -5.27 17.20 -34.11
N VAL A 190 -5.75 17.89 -33.07
CA VAL A 190 -5.46 19.32 -32.86
C VAL A 190 -3.96 19.56 -32.71
N ALA A 191 -3.28 18.78 -31.87
CA ALA A 191 -1.84 18.90 -31.70
C ALA A 191 -1.07 18.62 -33.00
N TYR A 192 -1.53 17.66 -33.81
CA TYR A 192 -0.92 17.34 -35.10
C TYR A 192 -1.06 18.48 -36.10
N GLU A 193 -2.26 19.06 -36.26
CA GLU A 193 -2.48 20.18 -37.18
C GLU A 193 -1.71 21.44 -36.75
N GLU A 194 -1.67 21.74 -35.45
CA GLU A 194 -0.87 22.87 -34.93
C GLU A 194 0.64 22.67 -35.15
N LEU A 195 1.18 21.49 -34.83
CA LEU A 195 2.60 21.19 -35.08
C LEU A 195 2.95 21.25 -36.57
N LYS A 196 2.06 20.73 -37.42
CA LYS A 196 2.19 20.77 -38.88
C LYS A 196 2.17 22.22 -39.39
N ARG A 197 1.27 23.07 -38.88
CA ARG A 197 1.20 24.50 -39.20
C ARG A 197 2.50 25.21 -38.83
N VAL A 198 3.03 24.98 -37.64
CA VAL A 198 4.31 25.57 -37.18
C VAL A 198 5.47 25.14 -38.10
N CYS A 199 5.55 23.87 -38.48
CA CYS A 199 6.59 23.41 -39.40
C CYS A 199 6.47 24.04 -40.80
N PHE A 200 5.25 24.23 -41.31
CA PHE A 200 5.02 24.95 -42.56
C PHE A 200 5.42 26.42 -42.47
N GLU A 201 5.08 27.11 -41.38
CA GLU A 201 5.49 28.50 -41.15
C GLU A 201 7.01 28.64 -41.04
N GLN A 202 7.70 27.70 -40.38
CA GLN A 202 9.17 27.67 -40.32
C GLN A 202 9.79 27.42 -41.69
N LYS A 203 9.21 26.53 -42.50
CA LYS A 203 9.66 26.28 -43.88
C LYS A 203 9.48 27.53 -44.75
N ARG A 204 8.34 28.21 -44.63
CA ARG A 204 8.07 29.49 -45.32
C ARG A 204 9.04 30.59 -44.91
N LYS A 205 9.36 30.72 -43.62
CA LYS A 205 10.37 31.68 -43.11
C LYS A 205 11.78 31.37 -43.64
N ARG A 206 12.16 30.09 -43.74
CA ARG A 206 13.45 29.67 -44.31
C ARG A 206 13.53 29.91 -45.83
N ALA A 207 12.46 29.64 -46.57
CA ALA A 207 12.40 29.92 -48.00
C ALA A 207 12.52 31.44 -48.30
N ALA A 208 11.89 32.27 -47.47
CA ALA A 208 12.00 33.74 -47.57
C ALA A 208 13.40 34.29 -47.27
N LEU A 209 14.22 33.58 -46.50
CA LEU A 209 15.61 33.95 -46.21
C LEU A 209 16.59 33.55 -47.34
N VAL A 210 16.20 32.62 -48.21
CA VAL A 210 17.06 32.03 -49.26
C VAL A 210 16.59 32.44 -50.68
N ASP A 211 15.70 33.43 -50.78
CA ASP A 211 15.14 34.00 -52.02
C ASP A 211 14.66 32.93 -53.04
N THR A 212 14.02 31.88 -52.53
CA THR A 212 13.44 30.79 -53.34
C THR A 212 11.93 31.02 -53.49
N LYS A 213 11.44 31.01 -54.74
CA LYS A 213 10.03 31.25 -55.10
C LYS A 213 9.09 30.24 -54.42
N TYR A 214 8.17 30.73 -53.60
CA TYR A 214 7.12 29.93 -52.96
C TYR A 214 5.96 29.63 -53.93
N ILE A 215 5.73 28.35 -54.25
CA ILE A 215 4.62 27.89 -55.09
C ILE A 215 3.54 27.26 -54.19
N PRO A 216 2.31 27.80 -54.12
CA PRO A 216 1.23 27.22 -53.31
C PRO A 216 0.75 25.90 -53.90
N GLY A 217 1.00 24.78 -53.21
CA GLY A 217 0.41 23.47 -53.55
C GLY A 217 1.37 22.29 -53.64
N ASP A 218 2.67 22.53 -53.81
CA ASP A 218 3.67 21.46 -54.04
C ASP A 218 4.58 21.18 -52.83
N ASP A 219 4.39 21.91 -51.74
CA ASP A 219 5.32 21.89 -50.61
C ASP A 219 4.91 20.82 -49.59
N ARG A 220 5.17 19.53 -49.87
CA ARG A 220 5.01 18.47 -48.87
C ARG A 220 6.16 18.50 -47.86
N LEU A 221 5.89 18.23 -46.58
CA LEU A 221 6.96 18.00 -45.61
C LEU A 221 7.61 16.64 -45.87
N SER A 222 8.86 16.47 -45.43
CA SER A 222 9.50 15.15 -45.53
C SER A 222 8.72 14.12 -44.72
N ASN A 223 8.69 12.87 -45.20
CA ASN A 223 8.04 11.75 -44.50
C ASN A 223 8.61 11.57 -43.07
N THR A 224 9.89 11.88 -42.85
CA THR A 224 10.50 11.87 -41.51
C THR A 224 9.91 12.95 -40.62
N THR A 225 9.68 14.15 -41.16
CA THR A 225 9.05 15.27 -40.44
C THR A 225 7.60 14.94 -40.08
N TYR A 226 6.81 14.37 -41.00
CA TYR A 226 5.46 13.91 -40.68
C TYR A 226 5.44 12.84 -39.58
N THR A 227 6.43 11.94 -39.58
CA THR A 227 6.57 10.92 -38.53
C THR A 227 6.88 11.54 -37.17
N ILE A 228 7.79 12.52 -37.11
CA ILE A 228 8.14 13.24 -35.88
C ILE A 228 6.94 14.04 -35.35
N ILE A 229 6.22 14.75 -36.23
CA ILE A 229 5.02 15.50 -35.85
C ILE A 229 3.95 14.55 -35.30
N SER A 230 3.74 13.40 -35.94
CA SER A 230 2.79 12.38 -35.46
C SER A 230 3.17 11.85 -34.08
N ALA A 231 4.45 11.52 -33.85
CA ALA A 231 4.96 11.07 -32.56
C ALA A 231 4.81 12.16 -31.47
N ALA A 232 5.19 13.40 -31.77
CA ALA A 232 5.07 14.53 -30.84
C ALA A 232 3.60 14.82 -30.47
N ALA A 233 2.70 14.84 -31.46
CA ALA A 233 1.26 14.98 -31.22
C ALA A 233 0.71 13.85 -30.34
N LYS A 234 1.17 12.61 -30.55
CA LYS A 234 0.77 11.47 -29.72
C LYS A 234 1.26 11.60 -28.28
N LEU A 235 2.48 12.07 -28.07
CA LEU A 235 3.04 12.32 -26.73
C LEU A 235 2.27 13.41 -25.97
N ILE A 236 1.91 14.51 -26.65
CA ILE A 236 1.08 15.57 -26.06
C ILE A 236 -0.26 15.00 -25.62
N ALA A 237 -0.97 14.30 -26.52
CA ALA A 237 -2.26 13.69 -26.21
C ALA A 237 -2.17 12.64 -25.09
N MET A 238 -1.13 11.81 -25.09
CA MET A 238 -0.92 10.81 -24.04
C MET A 238 -0.64 11.45 -22.69
N THR A 239 0.19 12.50 -22.63
CA THR A 239 0.52 13.18 -21.37
C THR A 239 -0.71 13.86 -20.78
N SER A 240 -1.48 14.58 -21.60
CA SER A 240 -2.72 15.24 -21.16
C SER A 240 -3.77 14.26 -20.67
N THR A 241 -3.86 13.07 -21.27
CA THR A 241 -4.86 12.04 -20.91
C THR A 241 -4.34 10.96 -19.97
N TYR A 242 -3.07 11.02 -19.55
CA TYR A 242 -2.45 10.00 -18.71
C TYR A 242 -3.19 9.78 -17.37
N PRO A 243 -3.59 10.85 -16.64
CA PRO A 243 -4.48 10.73 -15.49
C PRO A 243 -5.70 9.82 -15.67
N LEU A 244 -6.43 10.03 -16.77
CA LEU A 244 -7.65 9.27 -17.09
C LEU A 244 -7.33 7.80 -17.34
N GLN A 245 -6.19 7.52 -17.98
CA GLN A 245 -5.75 6.15 -18.27
C GLN A 245 -5.40 5.38 -16.99
N VAL A 246 -4.71 6.02 -16.04
CA VAL A 246 -4.35 5.42 -14.74
C VAL A 246 -5.60 5.09 -13.93
N VAL A 247 -6.56 6.02 -13.84
CA VAL A 247 -7.81 5.78 -13.12
C VAL A 247 -8.62 4.66 -13.80
N ARG A 248 -8.64 4.62 -15.15
CA ARG A 248 -9.33 3.58 -15.90
C ARG A 248 -8.77 2.19 -15.61
N SER A 249 -7.46 2.00 -15.69
CA SER A 249 -6.84 0.68 -15.45
C SER A 249 -7.00 0.22 -14.00
N ARG A 250 -6.91 1.12 -13.02
CA ARG A 250 -7.18 0.83 -11.59
C ARG A 250 -8.62 0.42 -11.33
N MET A 251 -9.57 1.01 -12.03
CA MET A 251 -10.99 0.68 -11.91
C MET A 251 -11.37 -0.63 -12.59
N GLN A 252 -10.72 -0.98 -13.69
CA GLN A 252 -11.00 -2.23 -14.43
C GLN A 252 -10.38 -3.47 -13.75
N ASN A 253 -9.36 -3.25 -12.91
CA ASN A 253 -8.69 -4.31 -12.17
C ASN A 253 -9.49 -4.79 -10.95
N ASN A 254 -9.69 -6.11 -10.86
CA ASN A 254 -10.48 -6.71 -9.78
C ASN A 254 -9.76 -6.71 -8.42
N ALA A 255 -8.44 -6.88 -8.42
CA ALA A 255 -7.66 -6.92 -7.18
C ALA A 255 -7.73 -5.60 -6.39
N THR A 256 -7.97 -4.49 -7.08
CA THR A 256 -8.10 -3.15 -6.50
C THR A 256 -9.55 -2.71 -6.28
N THR A 257 -10.55 -3.55 -6.59
CA THR A 257 -11.97 -3.24 -6.39
C THR A 257 -12.29 -2.78 -4.97
N HIS A 258 -11.67 -3.39 -3.96
CA HIS A 258 -11.86 -3.04 -2.55
C HIS A 258 -11.17 -1.71 -2.15
N LEU A 259 -10.14 -1.30 -2.89
CA LEU A 259 -9.39 -0.06 -2.65
C LEU A 259 -10.03 1.14 -3.37
N TYR A 260 -10.63 0.89 -4.54
CA TYR A 260 -11.22 1.89 -5.44
C TYR A 260 -12.65 1.49 -5.83
N PRO A 261 -13.64 1.70 -4.93
CA PRO A 261 -15.03 1.33 -5.21
C PRO A 261 -15.64 2.23 -6.30
N ASN A 262 -15.38 3.54 -6.26
CA ASN A 262 -15.98 4.55 -7.14
C ASN A 262 -14.91 5.45 -7.78
N ILE A 263 -15.23 6.09 -8.92
CA ILE A 263 -14.32 7.02 -9.63
C ILE A 263 -13.80 8.14 -8.70
N PRO A 264 -14.65 8.87 -7.94
CA PRO A 264 -14.17 9.96 -7.10
C PRO A 264 -13.29 9.46 -5.95
N ALA A 265 -13.58 8.28 -5.41
CA ALA A 265 -12.75 7.64 -4.40
C ALA A 265 -11.38 7.24 -4.96
N CYS A 266 -11.34 6.72 -6.19
CA CYS A 266 -10.10 6.41 -6.90
C CYS A 266 -9.24 7.66 -7.11
N ILE A 267 -9.85 8.75 -7.59
CA ILE A 267 -9.15 10.03 -7.81
C ILE A 267 -8.63 10.59 -6.49
N THR A 268 -9.49 10.72 -5.48
CA THR A 268 -9.13 11.30 -4.17
C THR A 268 -8.00 10.51 -3.51
N ARG A 269 -8.07 9.18 -3.59
CA ARG A 269 -7.07 8.31 -2.98
C ARG A 269 -5.75 8.34 -3.72
N THR A 270 -5.79 8.26 -5.05
CA THR A 270 -4.60 8.39 -5.90
C THR A 270 -3.91 9.73 -5.66
N TRP A 271 -4.68 10.82 -5.59
CA TRP A 271 -4.16 12.15 -5.29
C TRP A 271 -3.53 12.24 -3.89
N ARG A 272 -4.13 11.62 -2.87
CA ARG A 272 -3.60 11.62 -1.50
C ARG A 272 -2.36 10.75 -1.33
N GLU A 273 -2.28 9.61 -2.02
CA GLU A 273 -1.18 8.64 -1.88
C GLU A 273 0.02 9.01 -2.78
N GLU A 274 -0.21 9.54 -3.98
CA GLU A 274 0.84 9.82 -4.97
C GLU A 274 1.13 11.32 -5.15
N GLY A 275 0.20 12.21 -4.75
CA GLY A 275 0.35 13.66 -4.93
C GLY A 275 0.35 14.10 -6.41
N PRO A 276 0.93 15.26 -6.75
CA PRO A 276 1.06 15.71 -8.14
C PRO A 276 1.99 14.82 -8.99
N ARG A 277 2.69 13.83 -8.39
CA ARG A 277 3.48 12.82 -9.13
C ARG A 277 2.61 11.87 -9.96
N PHE A 278 1.30 11.94 -9.79
CA PHE A 278 0.28 11.32 -10.63
C PHE A 278 0.43 11.61 -12.13
N THR A 279 1.13 12.68 -12.53
CA THR A 279 1.23 13.10 -13.94
C THR A 279 2.50 12.71 -14.69
N LEU A 280 3.65 12.42 -14.07
CA LEU A 280 4.92 12.43 -14.83
C LEU A 280 6.04 11.43 -14.47
N ASP A 281 5.89 10.50 -13.53
CA ASP A 281 6.95 9.48 -13.30
C ASP A 281 6.44 8.04 -13.45
N PRO A 282 7.26 7.12 -13.99
CA PRO A 282 6.95 5.69 -13.98
C PRO A 282 7.01 5.16 -12.55
N VAL A 283 5.85 4.70 -12.08
CA VAL A 283 5.61 4.15 -10.75
C VAL A 283 5.73 2.62 -10.79
N PRO A 284 6.13 1.96 -9.69
CA PRO A 284 6.78 0.65 -9.66
C PRO A 284 5.99 -0.45 -8.93
N GLU A 285 6.45 -1.68 -9.14
CA GLU A 285 5.82 -2.96 -8.76
C GLU A 285 5.15 -3.05 -7.38
N PRO A 286 4.06 -3.82 -7.27
CA PRO A 286 3.59 -4.33 -5.99
C PRO A 286 4.56 -5.37 -5.43
N ASN A 287 4.94 -5.20 -4.16
CA ASN A 287 5.38 -6.32 -3.34
C ASN A 287 4.21 -7.30 -3.21
N TYR A 288 4.18 -8.31 -4.07
CA TYR A 288 3.54 -9.56 -3.69
C TYR A 288 4.39 -10.17 -2.59
N PRO A 289 3.83 -10.54 -1.42
CA PRO A 289 4.54 -11.45 -0.54
C PRO A 289 4.88 -12.69 -1.37
N GLN A 290 6.17 -13.01 -1.45
CA GLN A 290 6.64 -14.28 -1.99
C GLN A 290 5.95 -15.40 -1.19
N SER A 291 4.92 -15.99 -1.78
CA SER A 291 4.50 -17.34 -1.44
C SER A 291 5.24 -18.28 -2.38
N THR A 292 6.57 -18.28 -2.29
CA THR A 292 7.28 -19.54 -2.44
C THR A 292 6.62 -20.46 -1.43
N ILE A 293 5.92 -21.48 -1.91
CA ILE A 293 5.71 -22.69 -1.13
C ILE A 293 7.10 -23.33 -0.99
N ARG A 294 7.98 -22.69 -0.22
CA ARG A 294 8.74 -23.46 0.73
C ARG A 294 7.67 -24.05 1.64
N THR A 295 7.78 -25.33 1.88
CA THR A 295 7.12 -26.08 2.95
C THR A 295 7.52 -25.58 4.35
N THR A 296 7.75 -24.27 4.50
CA THR A 296 7.90 -23.56 5.76
C THR A 296 6.75 -22.57 5.84
N PRO A 297 5.87 -22.65 6.86
CA PRO A 297 4.71 -21.79 6.96
C PRO A 297 5.13 -20.32 6.92
N SER A 298 4.66 -19.57 5.93
CA SER A 298 4.80 -18.12 5.89
C SER A 298 4.09 -17.53 7.13
N PRO A 299 4.67 -16.49 7.77
CA PRO A 299 3.99 -15.87 8.89
C PRO A 299 2.75 -15.17 8.33
N THR A 300 1.56 -15.68 8.69
CA THR A 300 0.30 -14.92 8.63
C THR A 300 0.55 -13.45 8.96
N PRO A 301 -0.08 -12.45 8.30
CA PRO A 301 0.10 -11.05 8.63
C PRO A 301 -0.10 -10.88 10.14
N LYS A 302 1.01 -10.69 10.86
CA LYS A 302 0.96 -10.57 12.31
C LYS A 302 0.07 -9.35 12.57
N PRO A 303 -0.91 -9.42 13.48
CA PRO A 303 -1.71 -8.25 13.81
C PRO A 303 -0.79 -7.16 14.36
N ILE A 304 -0.47 -6.18 13.51
CA ILE A 304 0.39 -5.05 13.82
C ILE A 304 -0.38 -4.15 14.80
N ALA A 305 0.32 -3.53 15.74
CA ALA A 305 -0.29 -2.58 16.66
C ALA A 305 -0.76 -1.33 15.88
N HIS A 306 -1.97 -0.85 16.15
CA HIS A 306 -2.41 0.45 15.63
C HIS A 306 -1.73 1.58 16.41
N THR A 307 -0.75 2.25 15.80
CA THR A 307 0.09 3.27 16.46
C THR A 307 -0.17 4.70 15.98
N ARG A 308 -1.10 4.92 15.04
CA ARG A 308 -1.36 6.23 14.41
C ARG A 308 -1.63 7.38 15.39
N LEU A 309 -2.29 7.08 16.51
CA LEU A 309 -2.67 8.07 17.52
C LEU A 309 -1.72 8.10 18.74
N ASN A 310 -0.65 7.30 18.72
CA ASN A 310 0.31 7.27 19.82
C ASN A 310 1.08 8.59 19.83
N LYS A 311 1.23 9.18 21.01
CA LYS A 311 1.82 10.52 21.16
C LYS A 311 3.31 10.49 21.00
N ASN A 312 4.00 9.72 21.84
CA ASN A 312 5.44 9.54 21.83
C ASN A 312 5.80 8.30 22.66
N PRO A 313 6.98 7.68 22.42
CA PRO A 313 7.47 6.62 23.28
C PRO A 313 7.73 7.16 24.68
N ALA A 314 7.08 6.59 25.69
CA ALA A 314 7.37 6.90 27.08
C ALA A 314 8.76 6.36 27.44
N ARG A 315 9.72 7.22 27.76
CA ARG A 315 11.11 6.87 28.08
C ARG A 315 11.66 7.85 29.10
N LEU A 316 12.51 7.38 30.02
CA LEU A 316 13.34 8.27 30.83
C LEU A 316 14.28 9.07 29.92
N ARG A 317 14.87 10.15 30.43
CA ARG A 317 15.86 10.94 29.67
C ARG A 317 17.10 10.08 29.33
N PRO A 318 17.83 10.36 28.25
CA PRO A 318 19.12 9.70 27.99
C PRO A 318 20.09 9.89 29.16
N LEU A 319 20.77 8.81 29.57
CA LEU A 319 21.69 8.87 30.69
C LEU A 319 22.96 9.65 30.32
N ASP A 320 23.03 10.91 30.75
CA ASP A 320 24.11 11.84 30.50
C ASP A 320 24.94 12.15 31.76
N PHE A 321 25.94 13.01 31.63
CA PHE A 321 26.83 13.39 32.74
C PHE A 321 26.06 14.00 33.92
N ALA A 322 25.02 14.80 33.64
CA ALA A 322 24.21 15.47 34.66
C ALA A 322 23.46 14.46 35.54
N GLU A 323 22.82 13.45 34.94
CA GLU A 323 22.11 12.42 35.70
C GLU A 323 23.03 11.46 36.45
N ARG A 324 24.24 11.18 35.93
CA ARG A 324 25.21 10.29 36.60
C ARG A 324 25.80 10.90 37.86
N ASN A 325 26.17 12.18 37.82
CA ASN A 325 26.96 12.82 38.87
C ASN A 325 26.18 13.83 39.73
N GLY A 326 25.10 14.39 39.19
CA GLY A 326 24.32 15.44 39.83
C GLY A 326 22.83 15.20 39.69
N TYR A 327 22.11 16.27 39.36
CA TYR A 327 20.70 16.22 39.01
C TYR A 327 20.41 17.26 37.91
N ILE A 328 19.36 17.04 37.15
CA ILE A 328 18.82 18.00 36.20
C ILE A 328 17.33 18.21 36.45
N ARG A 329 16.91 19.47 36.41
CA ARG A 329 15.53 19.88 36.62
C ARG A 329 14.78 19.96 35.29
N GLY A 330 13.62 19.32 35.22
CA GLY A 330 12.63 19.47 34.17
C GLY A 330 11.32 20.01 34.73
N ILE A 331 10.49 20.61 33.88
CA ILE A 331 9.14 21.06 34.23
C ILE A 331 8.10 20.22 33.49
N VAL A 332 7.08 19.75 34.20
CA VAL A 332 5.94 19.07 33.59
C VAL A 332 5.07 20.12 32.90
N LYS A 333 5.08 20.15 31.56
CA LYS A 333 4.25 21.10 30.80
C LYS A 333 2.80 20.66 30.75
N GLU A 334 2.55 19.38 30.54
CA GLU A 334 1.20 18.81 30.41
C GLU A 334 1.20 17.32 30.75
N ILE A 335 0.04 16.82 31.16
CA ILE A 335 -0.23 15.40 31.34
C ILE A 335 -1.29 15.01 30.30
N ILE A 336 -0.95 14.08 29.42
CA ILE A 336 -1.75 13.73 28.23
C ILE A 336 -2.16 12.27 28.23
N HIS A 337 -3.31 11.99 27.64
CA HIS A 337 -3.73 10.63 27.34
C HIS A 337 -3.07 10.11 26.05
N ASP A 338 -2.54 8.88 26.11
CA ASP A 338 -1.93 8.18 24.97
C ASP A 338 -2.82 7.02 24.51
N SER A 339 -3.07 6.96 23.21
CA SER A 339 -3.97 5.96 22.62
C SER A 339 -3.45 4.54 22.88
N GLY A 340 -4.33 3.64 23.31
CA GLY A 340 -3.97 2.25 23.62
C GLY A 340 -3.25 2.06 24.96
N ARG A 341 -2.96 3.14 25.70
CA ARG A 341 -2.36 3.12 27.03
C ARG A 341 -3.41 3.40 28.12
N GLY A 342 -3.27 2.74 29.27
CA GLY A 342 -4.07 3.04 30.46
C GLY A 342 -3.46 4.18 31.30
N ALA A 343 -2.14 4.15 31.47
CA ALA A 343 -1.40 5.17 32.21
C ALA A 343 -1.29 6.47 31.39
N PRO A 344 -1.50 7.65 32.01
CA PRO A 344 -1.22 8.92 31.34
C PRO A 344 0.29 9.13 31.15
N LEU A 345 0.63 10.01 30.20
CA LEU A 345 1.99 10.43 29.91
C LEU A 345 2.22 11.87 30.38
N ALA A 346 3.39 12.14 30.95
CA ALA A 346 3.80 13.49 31.32
C ALA A 346 4.80 14.02 30.29
N ARG A 347 4.51 15.18 29.69
CA ARG A 347 5.46 15.87 28.81
C ARG A 347 6.36 16.75 29.68
N VAL A 348 7.60 16.32 29.88
CA VAL A 348 8.58 17.00 30.73
C VAL A 348 9.58 17.73 29.84
N VAL A 349 9.76 19.03 30.09
CA VAL A 349 10.68 19.87 29.33
C VAL A 349 11.93 20.11 30.15
N PHE A 350 13.07 19.74 29.58
CA PHE A 350 14.39 19.96 30.16
C PHE A 350 15.18 20.99 29.34
N ARG A 351 16.12 21.65 29.99
CA ARG A 351 17.17 22.41 29.29
C ARG A 351 18.27 21.45 28.83
N ASP A 352 18.76 21.64 27.62
CA ASP A 352 19.92 20.90 27.10
C ASP A 352 21.20 21.43 27.79
N PRO A 353 22.03 20.56 28.40
CA PRO A 353 23.24 20.98 29.12
C PRO A 353 24.36 21.45 28.17
N TYR A 354 24.33 21.08 26.90
CA TYR A 354 25.42 21.38 25.96
C TYR A 354 25.08 22.45 24.94
N ARG A 355 23.79 22.79 24.76
CA ARG A 355 23.33 23.75 23.73
C ARG A 355 22.16 24.57 24.26
N TYR A 356 21.97 25.78 23.71
CA TYR A 356 20.78 26.58 23.99
C TYR A 356 19.55 26.00 23.26
N LYS A 357 18.99 24.92 23.82
CA LYS A 357 17.82 24.22 23.28
C LYS A 357 16.99 23.62 24.42
N LEU A 358 15.67 23.59 24.22
CA LEU A 358 14.75 22.84 25.08
C LEU A 358 14.55 21.42 24.52
N ARG A 359 14.66 20.41 25.39
CA ARG A 359 14.38 19.01 25.06
C ARG A 359 13.09 18.57 25.72
N ASN A 360 12.16 18.11 24.90
CA ASN A 360 10.87 17.59 25.35
C ASN A 360 10.98 16.07 25.46
N GLU A 361 10.82 15.54 26.66
CA GLU A 361 10.80 14.10 26.93
C GLU A 361 9.39 13.70 27.38
N THR A 362 9.01 12.45 27.10
CA THR A 362 7.70 11.92 27.45
C THR A 362 7.88 10.84 28.51
N PHE A 363 7.48 11.13 29.74
CA PHE A 363 7.58 10.21 30.88
C PHE A 363 6.25 9.50 31.12
N ILE A 364 6.30 8.38 31.84
CA ILE A 364 5.10 7.80 32.43
C ILE A 364 4.73 8.68 33.63
N ALA A 365 3.47 9.13 33.71
CA ALA A 365 3.03 9.94 34.83
C ALA A 365 2.91 9.07 36.09
N THR A 366 3.55 9.51 37.17
CA THR A 366 3.35 8.97 38.50
C THR A 366 2.09 9.55 39.11
N GLU A 367 1.43 8.80 39.97
CA GLU A 367 0.29 9.29 40.75
C GLU A 367 0.75 10.48 41.62
N GLY A 368 -0.03 11.56 41.65
CA GLY A 368 0.33 12.81 42.34
C GLY A 368 1.16 13.81 41.52
N LEU A 369 1.66 13.43 40.34
CA LEU A 369 2.32 14.39 39.44
C LEU A 369 1.29 15.35 38.82
N HIS A 370 1.60 16.65 38.81
CA HIS A 370 0.72 17.70 38.27
C HIS A 370 1.46 18.62 37.28
N THR A 371 0.72 19.38 36.49
CA THR A 371 1.27 20.35 35.54
C THR A 371 1.93 21.51 36.27
N GLY A 372 3.11 21.91 35.82
CA GLY A 372 3.95 22.92 36.49
C GLY A 372 4.92 22.34 37.52
N ALA A 373 4.75 21.08 37.93
CA ALA A 373 5.66 20.43 38.86
C ALA A 373 7.09 20.33 38.30
N PHE A 374 8.08 20.51 39.18
CA PHE A 374 9.47 20.24 38.86
C PHE A 374 9.80 18.76 39.09
N VAL A 375 10.40 18.15 38.07
CA VAL A 375 10.92 16.78 38.13
C VAL A 375 12.44 16.84 38.13
N TYR A 376 13.05 16.19 39.10
CA TYR A 376 14.51 16.13 39.24
C TYR A 376 14.98 14.73 38.85
N CYS A 377 15.93 14.66 37.91
CA CYS A 377 16.51 13.41 37.44
C CYS A 377 18.01 13.39 37.74
N GLY A 378 18.49 12.36 38.43
CA GLY A 378 19.91 12.10 38.63
C GLY A 378 20.26 11.53 40.00
N LYS A 379 21.54 11.21 40.20
CA LYS A 379 22.08 10.60 41.43
C LYS A 379 21.86 11.45 42.68
N LYS A 380 21.93 12.79 42.56
CA LYS A 380 21.76 13.73 43.70
C LYS A 380 20.35 14.33 43.78
N ALA A 381 19.37 13.78 43.06
CA ALA A 381 18.00 14.26 43.13
C ALA A 381 17.36 13.89 44.48
N ALA A 382 16.43 14.72 44.98
CA ALA A 382 15.72 14.44 46.22
C ALA A 382 14.69 13.31 46.05
N LEU A 383 14.41 12.58 47.14
CA LEU A 383 13.46 11.46 47.17
C LEU A 383 11.99 11.94 47.18
N ASN A 384 11.53 12.52 46.07
CA ASN A 384 10.14 12.98 45.92
C ASN A 384 9.43 12.22 44.79
N VAL A 385 8.10 12.11 44.89
CA VAL A 385 7.25 11.46 43.88
C VAL A 385 7.46 12.10 42.50
N GLY A 386 7.68 11.26 41.48
CA GLY A 386 7.94 11.70 40.10
C GLY A 386 9.41 11.95 39.78
N ASN A 387 10.28 12.11 40.78
CA ASN A 387 11.73 12.22 40.55
C ASN A 387 12.33 10.89 40.09
N VAL A 388 13.46 10.98 39.39
CA VAL A 388 14.17 9.83 38.82
C VAL A 388 15.53 9.73 39.48
N LEU A 389 15.75 8.66 40.24
CA LEU A 389 17.03 8.39 40.91
C LEU A 389 17.54 7.00 40.49
N PRO A 390 18.85 6.73 40.61
CA PRO A 390 19.35 5.37 40.62
C PRO A 390 18.84 4.62 41.87
N LEU A 391 18.60 3.31 41.72
CA LEU A 391 18.07 2.48 42.80
C LEU A 391 18.97 2.47 44.05
N SER A 392 20.29 2.65 43.90
CA SER A 392 21.24 2.74 45.02
C SER A 392 20.99 3.89 45.99
N GLN A 393 20.28 4.94 45.55
CA GLN A 393 20.01 6.14 46.35
C GLN A 393 18.64 6.11 47.01
N MET A 394 17.85 5.07 46.73
CA MET A 394 16.50 4.92 47.28
C MET A 394 16.57 3.97 48.48
N PRO A 395 15.95 4.30 49.63
CA PRO A 395 15.92 3.40 50.76
C PRO A 395 15.07 2.16 50.48
N GLU A 396 15.32 1.11 51.25
CA GLU A 396 14.53 -0.12 51.21
C GLU A 396 13.05 0.18 51.53
N GLY A 397 12.14 -0.54 50.88
CA GLY A 397 10.70 -0.27 50.95
C GLY A 397 10.21 0.83 50.00
N THR A 398 11.10 1.58 49.34
CA THR A 398 10.68 2.61 48.38
C THR A 398 9.86 2.02 47.25
N ILE A 399 8.74 2.68 46.95
CA ILE A 399 7.85 2.34 45.85
C ILE A 399 8.33 3.06 44.59
N VAL A 400 8.57 2.30 43.53
CA VAL A 400 9.14 2.81 42.29
C VAL A 400 8.39 2.30 41.06
N CYS A 401 8.52 3.01 39.95
CA CYS A 401 7.97 2.60 38.67
C CYS A 401 8.91 2.94 37.51
N ASN A 402 8.62 2.40 36.32
CA ASN A 402 9.42 2.58 35.11
C ASN A 402 10.92 2.29 35.31
N VAL A 403 11.22 1.22 36.06
CA VAL A 403 12.59 0.83 36.44
C VAL A 403 13.34 0.30 35.22
N GLU A 404 14.61 0.68 35.09
CA GLU A 404 15.51 0.13 34.09
C GLU A 404 15.89 -1.32 34.43
N GLU A 405 15.80 -2.23 33.47
CA GLU A 405 16.33 -3.59 33.60
C GLU A 405 17.85 -3.60 33.41
N HIS A 406 18.32 -2.82 32.44
CA HIS A 406 19.74 -2.53 32.23
C HIS A 406 19.94 -1.02 32.27
N VAL A 407 21.06 -0.58 32.86
CA VAL A 407 21.39 0.84 33.00
C VAL A 407 21.33 1.54 31.65
N GLY A 408 20.47 2.55 31.53
CA GLY A 408 20.32 3.34 30.30
C GLY A 408 19.31 2.79 29.27
N ASP A 409 18.56 1.73 29.57
CA ASP A 409 17.46 1.25 28.71
C ASP A 409 16.25 2.22 28.65
N ARG A 410 16.26 3.25 29.51
CA ARG A 410 15.27 4.32 29.62
C ARG A 410 13.88 3.83 30.10
N GLY A 411 13.84 2.70 30.81
CA GLY A 411 12.69 2.19 31.54
C GLY A 411 12.05 0.95 30.89
N ALA A 412 11.99 -0.14 31.66
CA ALA A 412 11.50 -1.45 31.21
C ALA A 412 10.40 -2.03 32.11
N LEU A 413 10.58 -1.98 33.43
CA LEU A 413 9.77 -2.69 34.42
C LEU A 413 8.73 -1.77 35.09
N ALA A 414 7.61 -2.33 35.55
CA ALA A 414 6.53 -1.61 36.25
C ALA A 414 6.03 -0.34 35.52
N ARG A 415 5.54 -0.50 34.28
CA ARG A 415 5.15 0.61 33.38
C ARG A 415 3.65 0.76 33.13
N THR A 416 2.85 -0.20 33.60
CA THR A 416 1.40 -0.24 33.37
C THR A 416 0.66 0.53 34.46
N SER A 417 -0.53 1.01 34.13
CA SER A 417 -1.38 1.79 35.05
C SER A 417 -1.61 1.09 36.39
N GLY A 418 -1.29 1.76 37.50
CA GLY A 418 -1.43 1.24 38.87
C GLY A 418 -0.33 0.29 39.32
N ASN A 419 0.65 -0.04 38.47
CA ASN A 419 1.74 -0.93 38.86
C ASN A 419 2.88 -0.16 39.51
N TYR A 420 3.59 -0.86 40.39
CA TYR A 420 4.82 -0.41 41.03
C TYR A 420 5.74 -1.62 41.28
N ALA A 421 7.00 -1.35 41.53
CA ALA A 421 7.96 -2.28 42.10
C ALA A 421 8.40 -1.76 43.47
N THR A 422 8.81 -2.66 44.35
CA THR A 422 9.29 -2.32 45.69
C THR A 422 10.76 -2.64 45.79
N VAL A 423 11.56 -1.70 46.27
CA VAL A 423 12.97 -1.95 46.60
C VAL A 423 13.00 -2.84 47.84
N ILE A 424 13.58 -4.04 47.73
CA ILE A 424 13.67 -4.98 48.87
C ILE A 424 14.96 -4.75 49.64
N GLY A 425 16.09 -4.67 48.94
CA GLY A 425 17.38 -4.51 49.58
C GLY A 425 18.50 -4.31 48.59
N HIS A 426 19.63 -3.82 49.12
CA HIS A 426 20.83 -3.52 48.35
C HIS A 426 21.96 -4.47 48.71
N SER A 427 22.74 -4.86 47.71
CA SER A 427 24.01 -5.56 47.87
C SER A 427 25.12 -4.63 47.39
N PRO A 428 25.74 -3.84 48.30
CA PRO A 428 26.76 -2.86 47.93
C PRO A 428 27.99 -3.49 47.27
N GLU A 429 28.40 -4.68 47.72
CA GLU A 429 29.55 -5.43 47.19
C GLU A 429 29.38 -5.76 45.71
N ASP A 430 28.19 -6.22 45.31
CA ASP A 430 27.87 -6.63 43.95
C ASP A 430 27.35 -5.49 43.06
N ASN A 431 27.17 -4.29 43.63
CA ASN A 431 26.48 -3.16 42.97
C ASN A 431 25.12 -3.58 42.37
N LYS A 432 24.35 -4.37 43.12
CA LYS A 432 23.04 -4.87 42.73
C LYS A 432 21.97 -4.51 43.76
N THR A 433 20.76 -4.26 43.26
CA THR A 433 19.56 -4.02 44.06
C THR A 433 18.54 -5.11 43.75
N ARG A 434 17.93 -5.68 44.79
CA ARG A 434 16.83 -6.63 44.67
C ARG A 434 15.51 -5.86 44.71
N ILE A 435 14.68 -6.05 43.68
CA ILE A 435 13.35 -5.43 43.57
C ILE A 435 12.26 -6.49 43.50
N ARG A 436 11.09 -6.19 44.06
CA ARG A 436 9.86 -6.97 43.90
C ARG A 436 9.07 -6.43 42.72
N LEU A 437 8.82 -7.25 41.71
CA LEU A 437 8.03 -6.88 40.54
C LEU A 437 6.52 -6.97 40.82
N PRO A 438 5.66 -6.33 40.00
CA PRO A 438 4.20 -6.47 40.11
C PRO A 438 3.68 -7.91 40.01
N SER A 439 4.46 -8.81 39.38
CA SER A 439 4.14 -10.24 39.32
C SER A 439 4.37 -10.99 40.64
N GLY A 440 4.94 -10.32 41.64
CA GLY A 440 5.40 -10.92 42.90
C GLY A 440 6.82 -11.49 42.84
N ALA A 441 7.40 -11.63 41.64
CA ALA A 441 8.75 -12.16 41.47
C ALA A 441 9.80 -11.18 42.01
N LYS A 442 10.81 -11.72 42.70
CA LYS A 442 12.02 -10.99 43.10
C LYS A 442 12.98 -10.98 41.91
N LYS A 443 13.52 -9.82 41.56
CA LYS A 443 14.52 -9.68 40.49
C LYS A 443 15.68 -8.83 40.97
N THR A 444 16.89 -9.25 40.64
CA THR A 444 18.10 -8.49 40.91
C THR A 444 18.45 -7.65 39.69
N VAL A 445 18.66 -6.35 39.88
CA VAL A 445 19.02 -5.38 38.86
C VAL A 445 20.26 -4.60 39.31
N ALA A 446 20.97 -3.93 38.40
CA ALA A 446 22.11 -3.11 38.78
C ALA A 446 21.66 -1.94 39.68
N SER A 447 22.40 -1.60 40.74
CA SER A 447 22.01 -0.50 41.64
C SER A 447 22.06 0.87 40.96
N ASN A 448 22.84 0.98 39.88
CA ASN A 448 22.90 2.17 39.02
C ASN A 448 21.70 2.30 38.06
N ALA A 449 20.83 1.29 37.96
CA ALA A 449 19.62 1.36 37.15
C ALA A 449 18.70 2.45 37.69
N ARG A 450 18.08 3.23 36.81
CA ARG A 450 17.19 4.34 37.20
C ARG A 450 15.76 3.87 37.41
N ALA A 451 15.05 4.56 38.29
CA ALA A 451 13.63 4.38 38.49
C ALA A 451 12.94 5.71 38.82
N SER A 452 11.67 5.82 38.46
CA SER A 452 10.81 6.93 38.90
C SER A 452 10.19 6.59 40.25
N ILE A 453 10.23 7.52 41.21
CA ILE A 453 9.65 7.32 42.54
C ILE A 453 8.12 7.42 42.45
N GLY A 454 7.43 6.45 43.06
CA GLY A 454 5.97 6.38 43.16
C GLY A 454 5.34 5.31 42.28
N ILE A 455 4.01 5.34 42.24
CA ILE A 455 3.16 4.38 41.51
C ILE A 455 2.77 4.98 40.16
N VAL A 456 2.60 4.15 39.13
CA VAL A 456 2.09 4.62 37.82
C VAL A 456 0.63 5.06 37.95
N ALA A 457 0.31 6.27 37.50
CA ALA A 457 -1.04 6.82 37.54
C ALA A 457 -2.08 5.99 36.73
N GLY A 458 -3.35 6.16 37.08
CA GLY A 458 -4.48 5.49 36.41
C GLY A 458 -4.77 4.07 36.93
N GLY A 459 -4.43 3.78 38.19
CA GLY A 459 -4.81 2.56 38.89
C GLY A 459 -6.34 2.35 38.97
N GLY A 460 -6.79 1.16 39.37
CA GLY A 460 -8.21 0.82 39.54
C GLY A 460 -9.04 0.68 38.24
N ARG A 461 -8.47 1.01 37.07
CA ARG A 461 -9.16 0.91 35.76
C ARG A 461 -9.64 -0.51 35.42
N ILE A 462 -9.07 -1.55 36.03
CA ILE A 462 -9.45 -2.95 35.78
C ILE A 462 -10.61 -3.42 36.64
N ASP A 463 -10.90 -2.73 37.75
CA ASP A 463 -11.94 -3.13 38.70
C ASP A 463 -13.34 -2.85 38.14
N LYS A 464 -13.44 -1.84 37.26
CA LYS A 464 -14.67 -1.54 36.54
C LYS A 464 -14.94 -2.58 35.43
N PRO A 465 -16.05 -3.34 35.48
CA PRO A 465 -16.40 -4.29 34.43
C PRO A 465 -16.73 -3.57 33.11
N LEU A 466 -16.40 -4.20 31.97
CA LEU A 466 -16.66 -3.63 30.65
C LEU A 466 -18.15 -3.58 30.30
N LEU A 467 -18.94 -4.57 30.75
CA LEU A 467 -20.39 -4.77 30.54
C LEU A 467 -20.84 -4.95 29.07
N LYS A 468 -20.29 -4.20 28.11
CA LYS A 468 -20.70 -4.20 26.70
C LYS A 468 -19.57 -4.59 25.76
N ALA A 469 -19.90 -5.39 24.74
CA ALA A 469 -18.97 -5.77 23.67
C ALA A 469 -18.43 -4.54 22.91
N GLY A 470 -19.26 -3.51 22.67
CA GLY A 470 -18.81 -2.26 22.05
C GLY A 470 -17.68 -1.55 22.80
N ARG A 471 -17.68 -1.58 24.15
CA ARG A 471 -16.57 -1.01 24.94
C ARG A 471 -15.27 -1.81 24.73
N ALA A 472 -15.37 -3.14 24.63
CA ALA A 472 -14.23 -3.99 24.30
C ALA A 472 -13.72 -3.73 22.88
N TYR A 473 -14.62 -3.59 21.89
CA TYR A 473 -14.28 -3.21 20.52
C TYR A 473 -13.44 -1.92 20.47
N HIS A 474 -13.91 -0.82 21.06
CA HIS A 474 -13.16 0.44 21.07
C HIS A 474 -11.83 0.34 21.83
N LYS A 475 -11.78 -0.42 22.92
CA LYS A 475 -10.54 -0.68 23.68
C LYS A 475 -9.48 -1.40 22.84
N PHE A 476 -9.87 -2.39 22.05
CA PHE A 476 -8.94 -3.16 21.20
C PHE A 476 -8.70 -2.52 19.82
N LYS A 477 -9.61 -1.65 19.35
CA LYS A 477 -9.43 -0.82 18.14
C LYS A 477 -8.21 0.09 18.25
N ALA A 478 -7.90 0.59 19.45
CA ALA A 478 -6.71 1.39 19.71
C ALA A 478 -5.42 0.56 19.92
N LYS A 479 -5.50 -0.78 19.84
CA LYS A 479 -4.37 -1.70 20.06
C LYS A 479 -4.18 -2.57 18.82
N ARG A 480 -3.47 -3.69 18.95
CA ARG A 480 -3.44 -4.72 17.90
C ARG A 480 -4.80 -5.40 17.77
N TYR A 481 -5.11 -5.89 16.58
CA TYR A 481 -6.29 -6.72 16.34
C TYR A 481 -6.17 -8.06 17.09
N ASN A 482 -6.93 -8.20 18.18
CA ASN A 482 -6.99 -9.43 18.99
C ASN A 482 -8.38 -9.67 19.62
N TRP A 483 -9.40 -9.00 19.07
CA TRP A 483 -10.79 -9.06 19.50
C TRP A 483 -11.70 -8.86 18.28
N PRO A 484 -12.81 -9.62 18.14
CA PRO A 484 -13.25 -10.72 19.00
C PRO A 484 -12.32 -11.95 18.91
N ARG A 485 -12.50 -12.93 19.81
CA ARG A 485 -11.75 -14.19 19.79
C ARG A 485 -12.70 -15.35 19.60
N THR A 486 -12.67 -15.98 18.43
CA THR A 486 -13.42 -17.20 18.15
C THR A 486 -12.80 -18.37 18.93
N ARG A 487 -13.63 -19.16 19.62
CA ARG A 487 -13.17 -20.37 20.31
C ARG A 487 -12.71 -21.40 19.27
N GLY A 488 -11.54 -22.00 19.48
CA GLY A 488 -11.02 -22.99 18.53
C GLY A 488 -11.89 -24.23 18.33
N VAL A 489 -12.68 -24.62 19.34
CA VAL A 489 -13.64 -25.74 19.25
C VAL A 489 -14.86 -25.42 18.39
N ALA A 490 -15.10 -24.15 18.09
CA ALA A 490 -16.17 -23.73 17.18
C ALA A 490 -15.71 -23.64 15.72
N MET A 491 -14.44 -24.00 15.43
CA MET A 491 -13.87 -23.99 14.09
C MET A 491 -13.83 -25.41 13.52
N ASN A 492 -13.52 -25.54 12.23
CA ASN A 492 -13.32 -26.84 11.58
C ASN A 492 -11.92 -27.42 11.95
N PRO A 493 -11.70 -28.74 11.80
CA PRO A 493 -10.40 -29.37 12.08
C PRO A 493 -9.24 -28.77 11.27
N VAL A 494 -9.54 -28.26 10.08
CA VAL A 494 -8.56 -27.62 9.18
C VAL A 494 -8.02 -26.30 9.75
N ASP A 495 -8.83 -25.58 10.52
CA ASP A 495 -8.50 -24.24 11.01
C ASP A 495 -7.81 -24.27 12.38
N HIS A 496 -8.12 -25.28 13.20
CA HIS A 496 -7.66 -25.33 14.58
C HIS A 496 -7.59 -26.78 15.12
N PRO A 497 -6.56 -27.15 15.90
CA PRO A 497 -6.41 -28.51 16.45
C PRO A 497 -7.56 -28.99 17.36
N HIS A 498 -8.29 -28.06 17.96
CA HIS A 498 -9.49 -28.37 18.76
C HIS A 498 -10.79 -28.38 17.93
N GLY A 499 -10.72 -28.08 16.63
CA GLY A 499 -11.89 -27.90 15.78
C GLY A 499 -12.48 -29.21 15.25
N GLY A 500 -13.76 -29.14 14.89
CA GLY A 500 -14.57 -30.22 14.30
C GLY A 500 -15.22 -31.19 15.27
N GLY A 501 -15.59 -32.35 14.72
CA GLY A 501 -16.46 -33.34 15.38
C GLY A 501 -17.94 -32.97 15.30
N ASN A 502 -18.81 -33.96 15.51
CA ASN A 502 -20.27 -33.76 15.55
C ASN A 502 -20.72 -33.02 16.82
N HIS A 503 -19.91 -33.07 17.89
CA HIS A 503 -20.14 -32.38 19.15
C HIS A 503 -18.94 -31.49 19.48
N GLN A 504 -19.18 -30.31 20.08
CA GLN A 504 -18.11 -29.40 20.49
C GLN A 504 -17.35 -29.94 21.72
N HIS A 505 -16.20 -30.56 21.49
CA HIS A 505 -15.27 -31.01 22.54
C HIS A 505 -13.84 -31.00 22.01
N ILE A 506 -12.83 -30.96 22.89
CA ILE A 506 -11.42 -30.92 22.48
C ILE A 506 -10.92 -32.29 21.98
N GLY A 507 -11.53 -33.38 22.47
CA GLY A 507 -11.16 -34.76 22.16
C GLY A 507 -9.89 -35.22 22.89
N LYS A 508 -8.80 -34.45 22.83
CA LYS A 508 -7.51 -34.74 23.48
C LYS A 508 -7.23 -33.82 24.68
N ALA A 509 -6.22 -34.16 25.47
CA ALA A 509 -5.77 -33.31 26.57
C ALA A 509 -5.37 -31.92 26.05
N SER A 510 -5.87 -30.86 26.70
CA SER A 510 -5.55 -29.48 26.33
C SER A 510 -4.19 -29.00 26.87
N THR A 511 -3.50 -29.84 27.63
CA THR A 511 -2.14 -29.59 28.14
C THR A 511 -1.11 -30.01 27.10
N ILE A 512 -0.37 -29.04 26.57
CA ILE A 512 0.60 -29.27 25.49
C ILE A 512 2.03 -29.07 25.98
N ALA A 513 2.94 -29.93 25.53
CA ALA A 513 4.36 -29.87 25.87
C ALA A 513 5.02 -28.54 25.42
N ARG A 514 6.03 -28.09 26.15
CA ARG A 514 6.82 -26.89 25.78
C ARG A 514 7.49 -27.04 24.40
N SER A 515 7.91 -28.27 24.09
CA SER A 515 8.61 -28.67 22.86
C SER A 515 7.70 -28.88 21.64
N ALA A 516 6.37 -28.82 21.81
CA ALA A 516 5.45 -28.99 20.68
C ALA A 516 5.74 -27.97 19.56
N VAL A 517 5.53 -28.36 18.30
CA VAL A 517 5.85 -27.49 17.16
C VAL A 517 4.82 -26.35 16.98
N PRO A 518 5.16 -25.26 16.28
CA PRO A 518 4.18 -24.24 15.88
C PRO A 518 2.98 -24.88 15.18
N GLY A 519 1.76 -24.47 15.54
CA GLY A 519 0.51 -25.11 15.11
C GLY A 519 -0.03 -26.15 16.09
N GLN A 520 0.84 -26.87 16.82
CA GLN A 520 0.41 -27.78 17.89
C GLN A 520 0.29 -27.09 19.26
N LYS A 521 0.96 -25.96 19.47
CA LYS A 521 0.92 -25.18 20.72
C LYS A 521 -0.42 -24.46 20.92
N VAL A 522 -1.43 -25.22 21.33
CA VAL A 522 -2.82 -24.76 21.50
C VAL A 522 -3.37 -25.27 22.83
N GLY A 523 -4.04 -24.39 23.58
CA GLY A 523 -4.52 -24.71 24.94
C GLY A 523 -3.56 -24.28 26.05
N LEU A 524 -3.39 -25.14 27.06
CA LEU A 524 -2.58 -24.89 28.25
C LEU A 524 -1.13 -25.36 28.03
N ILE A 525 -0.31 -24.45 27.51
CA ILE A 525 1.08 -24.75 27.11
C ILE A 525 1.98 -24.85 28.34
N ALA A 526 2.68 -25.98 28.49
CA ALA A 526 3.62 -26.27 29.56
C ALA A 526 3.05 -26.02 30.97
N ALA A 527 1.75 -26.27 31.13
CA ALA A 527 1.06 -26.07 32.38
C ALA A 527 1.54 -27.08 33.43
N ARG A 528 2.10 -26.57 34.55
CA ARG A 528 2.52 -27.39 35.70
C ARG A 528 1.34 -27.89 36.55
N ARG A 529 0.20 -27.21 36.43
CA ARG A 529 -1.06 -27.50 37.13
C ARG A 529 -2.21 -27.07 36.23
N THR A 530 -3.33 -27.77 36.33
CA THR A 530 -4.62 -27.42 35.72
C THR A 530 -5.71 -27.32 36.79
N GLY A 531 -6.87 -26.78 36.44
CA GLY A 531 -7.99 -26.56 37.36
C GLY A 531 -7.96 -25.22 38.10
N LEU A 532 -9.04 -24.94 38.84
CA LEU A 532 -9.16 -23.71 39.64
C LEU A 532 -8.20 -23.77 40.84
N LEU A 533 -7.45 -22.68 41.05
CA LEU A 533 -6.60 -22.55 42.22
C LEU A 533 -7.46 -22.32 43.47
N ARG A 534 -7.40 -23.24 44.42
CA ARG A 534 -7.94 -23.07 45.77
C ARG A 534 -6.78 -22.73 46.72
N GLY A 535 -6.91 -21.64 47.47
CA GLY A 535 -5.86 -21.11 48.36
C GLY A 535 -4.88 -20.13 47.69
N THR A 536 -3.83 -19.74 48.42
CA THR A 536 -2.85 -18.73 47.97
C THR A 536 -1.72 -19.35 47.16
N VAL A 537 -1.28 -18.67 46.10
CA VAL A 537 -0.12 -19.08 45.31
C VAL A 537 1.15 -18.87 46.14
N LYS A 538 1.84 -19.96 46.50
CA LYS A 538 3.21 -19.89 47.03
C LYS A 538 4.16 -19.53 45.88
N THR A 539 4.65 -18.30 45.84
CA THR A 539 5.78 -17.94 44.97
C THR A 539 7.03 -18.61 45.53
N LYS A 540 7.71 -19.45 44.73
CA LYS A 540 9.04 -19.94 45.11
C LYS A 540 9.94 -18.73 45.30
N ASP A 541 10.63 -18.67 46.44
CA ASP A 541 11.76 -17.78 46.60
C ASP A 541 12.81 -18.22 45.58
N ALA A 542 13.11 -17.32 44.64
CA ALA A 542 14.12 -17.52 43.61
C ALA A 542 15.48 -17.00 44.08
#